data_AF-A0A7V7WP63-F1
#
_entry.id   AF-A0A7V7WP63-F1
#
_cell.length_a   1.000
_cell.length_b   1.000
_cell.length_c   1.000
_cell.angle_alpha   90.00
_cell.angle_beta   90.00
_cell.angle_gamma   90.00
#
_symmetry.space_group_name_H-M   'P 1'
#
loop_
_entity.id
_entity.type
_entity.pdbx_description
1 polymer ?
#
loop_
_entity_poly.entity_id
_entity_poly.type
_entity_poly.pdbx_seq_one_letter_code
_entity_poly.pdbx_strand_id
1 'polypeptide(L)'
;MNTSFTDPIFLGLTRPTMFMGVTQSFFAINGLSSVILFLAFNSFMPLLVWFPLMHGIGYLACLFDPRIFDIWLVYAQKAMRCRNKRFWGGNSYELA
;
A
#
# COMPACT_ATOMS: atom_id res chain seq x y z
N MET A 1 6.80 23.62 31.80
CA MET A 1 5.73 23.83 30.79
C MET A 1 5.53 22.51 30.08
N ASN A 2 4.57 21.70 30.52
CA ASN A 2 4.38 20.32 30.04
C ASN A 2 2.99 20.20 29.42
N THR A 3 2.79 20.84 28.27
CA THR A 3 1.51 20.87 27.54
C THR A 3 1.75 20.42 26.12
N SER A 4 1.35 19.19 25.76
CA SER A 4 1.13 18.79 24.35
C SER A 4 0.30 17.50 24.28
N PHE A 5 -1.01 17.72 24.11
CA PHE A 5 -2.05 16.82 23.63
C PHE A 5 -1.56 15.81 22.58
N THR A 6 -1.11 14.63 23.00
CA THR A 6 -0.87 13.50 22.09
C THR A 6 -1.80 12.36 22.49
N ASP A 7 -3.10 12.62 22.45
CA ASP A 7 -4.10 11.62 22.76
C ASP A 7 -4.06 10.53 21.67
N PRO A 8 -3.99 9.23 22.04
CA PRO A 8 -3.87 8.13 21.09
C PRO A 8 -5.05 8.09 20.10
N ILE A 9 -6.20 8.65 20.48
CA ILE A 9 -7.39 8.80 19.64
C ILE A 9 -7.11 9.72 18.44
N PHE A 10 -6.44 10.85 18.65
CA PHE A 10 -6.12 11.81 17.58
C PHE A 10 -5.10 11.23 16.60
N LEU A 11 -4.17 10.42 17.11
CA LEU A 11 -3.20 9.71 16.29
C LEU A 11 -3.86 8.59 15.46
N GLY A 12 -4.87 7.91 16.01
CA GLY A 12 -5.65 6.88 15.31
C GLY A 12 -6.43 7.45 14.12
N LEU A 13 -7.00 8.65 14.28
CA LEU A 13 -7.75 9.36 13.22
C LEU A 13 -6.89 9.77 12.02
N THR A 14 -5.57 9.88 12.19
CA THR A 14 -4.63 10.30 11.11
C THR A 14 -3.82 9.13 10.53
N ARG A 15 -3.95 7.93 11.10
CA ARG A 15 -3.35 6.71 10.55
C ARG A 15 -4.24 6.13 9.45
N PRO A 16 -3.64 5.58 8.38
CA PRO A 16 -4.40 4.83 7.39
C PRO A 16 -5.08 3.62 8.06
N THR A 17 -6.22 3.19 7.53
CA THR A 17 -6.90 2.00 8.04
C THR A 17 -6.03 0.75 7.79
N MET A 18 -5.75 0.01 8.86
CA MET A 18 -4.90 -1.20 8.82
C MET A 18 -5.71 -2.44 9.21
N PHE A 19 -5.45 -3.55 8.53
CA PHE A 19 -6.05 -4.86 8.79
C PHE A 19 -4.95 -5.93 8.86
N MET A 20 -4.92 -6.74 9.93
CA MET A 20 -3.89 -7.77 10.16
C MET A 20 -2.44 -7.27 10.00
N GLY A 21 -2.16 -6.03 10.40
CA GLY A 21 -0.83 -5.43 10.34
C GLY A 21 -0.40 -4.87 8.98
N VAL A 22 -1.30 -4.85 7.98
CA VAL A 22 -1.04 -4.25 6.66
C VAL A 22 -2.13 -3.24 6.32
N THR A 23 -1.91 -2.32 5.38
CA THR A 23 -2.95 -1.36 4.96
C THR A 23 -4.16 -2.08 4.36
N GLN A 24 -5.36 -1.56 4.61
CA GLN A 24 -6.60 -2.14 4.10
C GLN A 24 -6.60 -2.28 2.57
N SER A 25 -6.08 -1.29 1.86
CA SER A 25 -5.96 -1.30 0.39
C SER A 25 -5.10 -2.46 -0.11
N PHE A 26 -3.96 -2.72 0.54
CA PHE A 26 -3.08 -3.83 0.15
C PHE A 26 -3.71 -5.18 0.46
N PHE A 27 -4.37 -5.33 1.62
CA PHE A 27 -5.06 -6.57 1.97
C PHE A 27 -6.14 -6.93 0.94
N ALA A 28 -6.91 -5.94 0.49
CA ALA A 28 -7.92 -6.13 -0.56
C ALA A 28 -7.30 -6.56 -1.90
N ILE A 29 -6.20 -5.92 -2.33
CA ILE A 29 -5.50 -6.28 -3.57
C ILE A 29 -4.90 -7.69 -3.47
N ASN A 30 -4.30 -8.03 -2.33
CA ASN A 30 -3.72 -9.34 -2.08
C ASN A 30 -4.80 -10.44 -2.14
N GLY A 31 -5.91 -10.25 -1.43
CA GLY A 31 -7.05 -11.17 -1.47
C GLY A 31 -7.63 -11.33 -2.87
N LEU A 32 -7.88 -10.22 -3.57
CA LEU A 32 -8.39 -10.24 -4.94
C LEU A 32 -7.43 -10.96 -5.89
N SER A 33 -6.12 -10.66 -5.81
CA SER A 33 -5.10 -11.31 -6.63
C SER A 33 -5.06 -12.82 -6.38
N SER A 34 -5.17 -13.23 -5.11
CA SER A 34 -5.15 -14.65 -4.73
C SER A 34 -6.37 -15.40 -5.24
N VAL A 35 -7.55 -14.78 -5.26
CA VAL A 35 -8.77 -15.36 -5.85
C VAL A 35 -8.66 -15.47 -7.37
N ILE A 36 -8.13 -14.44 -8.05
CA ILE A 36 -7.90 -14.48 -9.51
C ILE A 36 -6.92 -15.59 -9.88
N LEU A 37 -5.80 -15.70 -9.15
CA LEU A 37 -4.81 -16.76 -9.32
C LEU A 37 -5.41 -18.15 -9.04
N PHE A 38 -6.19 -18.30 -7.97
CA PHE A 38 -6.89 -19.53 -7.66
C PHE A 38 -7.79 -19.98 -8.83
N LEU A 39 -8.55 -19.06 -9.40
CA LEU A 39 -9.45 -19.36 -10.52
C LEU A 39 -8.68 -19.68 -11.81
N ALA A 40 -7.57 -19.00 -12.06
CA ALA A 40 -6.73 -19.21 -13.25
C ALA A 40 -6.02 -20.57 -13.22
N PHE A 41 -5.51 -20.98 -12.05
CA PHE A 41 -4.79 -22.26 -11.89
C PHE A 41 -5.71 -23.42 -11.51
N ASN A 42 -6.97 -23.14 -11.14
CA ASN A 42 -7.96 -24.12 -10.66
C ASN A 42 -7.40 -25.04 -9.57
N SER A 43 -6.59 -24.47 -8.68
CA SER A 43 -5.83 -25.18 -7.64
C SER A 43 -5.82 -24.33 -6.39
N PHE A 44 -5.89 -24.95 -5.20
CA PHE A 44 -5.84 -24.26 -3.91
C PHE A 44 -4.44 -23.75 -3.53
N MET A 45 -3.41 -24.11 -4.31
CA MET A 45 -2.02 -23.74 -4.03
C MET A 45 -1.78 -22.22 -3.97
N PRO A 46 -2.35 -21.37 -4.84
CA PRO A 46 -2.20 -19.92 -4.74
C PRO A 46 -2.84 -19.36 -3.47
N LEU A 47 -3.99 -19.89 -3.03
CA LEU A 47 -4.61 -19.43 -1.79
C LEU A 47 -3.72 -19.72 -0.57
N LEU A 48 -3.06 -20.87 -0.54
CA LEU A 48 -2.27 -21.29 0.62
C LEU A 48 -0.83 -20.76 0.61
N VAL A 49 -0.23 -20.57 -0.57
CA VAL A 49 1.19 -20.17 -0.69
C VAL A 49 1.33 -18.71 -1.08
N TRP A 50 0.62 -18.26 -2.12
CA TRP A 50 0.78 -16.91 -2.65
C TRP A 50 0.28 -15.85 -1.69
N PHE A 51 -0.91 -16.06 -1.11
CA PHE A 51 -1.51 -15.13 -0.16
C PHE A 51 -0.61 -14.81 1.04
N PRO A 52 -0.16 -15.80 1.86
CA PRO A 52 0.67 -15.50 3.02
C PRO A 52 2.06 -15.00 2.65
N LEU A 53 2.63 -15.44 1.52
CA LEU A 53 3.92 -14.95 1.05
C LEU A 53 3.85 -13.46 0.72
N MET A 54 2.85 -13.06 -0.06
CA MET A 54 2.63 -11.64 -0.38
C MET A 54 2.20 -10.84 0.85
N HIS A 55 1.41 -11.42 1.76
CA HIS A 55 1.03 -10.75 3.01
C HIS A 55 2.24 -10.50 3.92
N GLY A 56 3.17 -11.47 3.99
CA GLY A 56 4.42 -11.32 4.74
C GLY A 56 5.30 -10.19 4.20
N ILE A 57 5.43 -10.07 2.86
CA ILE A 57 6.14 -8.95 2.25
C ILE A 57 5.43 -7.62 2.57
N GLY A 58 4.10 -7.60 2.50
CA GLY A 58 3.31 -6.42 2.83
C GLY A 58 3.46 -5.98 4.29
N TYR A 59 3.53 -6.95 5.20
CA TYR A 59 3.76 -6.72 6.61
C TYR A 59 5.13 -6.12 6.88
N LEU A 60 6.19 -6.64 6.24
CA LEU A 60 7.54 -6.09 6.35
C LEU A 60 7.62 -4.65 5.80
N ALA A 61 6.92 -4.36 4.71
CA ALA A 61 6.84 -3.00 4.18
C ALA A 61 6.14 -2.04 5.18
N CYS A 62 5.00 -2.45 5.74
CA CYS A 62 4.28 -1.64 6.72
C CYS A 62 5.04 -1.43 8.03
N LEU A 63 5.98 -2.32 8.38
CA LEU A 63 6.87 -2.14 9.52
C LEU A 63 7.85 -0.97 9.31
N PHE A 64 8.28 -0.73 8.07
CA PHE A 64 9.15 0.40 7.74
C PHE A 64 8.37 1.72 7.74
N ASP A 65 7.27 1.78 6.99
CA ASP A 65 6.37 2.94 6.99
C ASP A 65 4.93 2.49 6.64
N PRO A 66 3.94 2.84 7.49
CA PRO A 66 2.55 2.42 7.30
C PRO A 66 1.88 3.03 6.06
N ARG A 67 2.43 4.10 5.46
CA ARG A 67 1.87 4.81 4.31
C ARG A 67 2.51 4.42 2.96
N ILE A 68 3.44 3.47 2.94
CA ILE A 68 4.13 3.04 1.71
C ILE A 68 3.15 2.72 0.58
N PHE A 69 2.09 1.98 0.87
CA PHE A 69 1.14 1.55 -0.16
C PHE A 69 0.29 2.70 -0.71
N ASP A 70 -0.15 3.63 0.13
CA ASP A 70 -0.89 4.81 -0.33
C ASP A 70 0.00 5.73 -1.17
N ILE A 71 1.25 5.96 -0.74
CA ILE A 71 2.23 6.74 -1.49
C ILE A 71 2.52 6.07 -2.83
N TRP A 72 2.72 4.75 -2.83
CA TRP A 72 2.96 3.98 -4.05
C TRP A 72 1.79 4.06 -5.02
N LEU A 73 0.55 3.99 -4.53
CA LEU A 73 -0.66 4.09 -5.34
C LEU A 73 -0.80 5.50 -5.94
N VAL A 74 -0.61 6.55 -5.15
CA VAL A 74 -0.62 7.94 -5.64
C VAL A 74 0.48 8.15 -6.68
N TYR A 75 1.66 7.58 -6.43
CA TYR A 75 2.77 7.61 -7.37
C TYR A 75 2.41 6.88 -8.69
N ALA A 76 1.81 5.70 -8.61
CA ALA A 76 1.38 4.94 -9.77
C ALA A 76 0.34 5.71 -10.62
N GLN A 77 -0.58 6.42 -9.97
CA GLN A 77 -1.63 7.20 -10.65
C GLN A 77 -1.13 8.50 -11.27
N LYS A 78 -0.36 9.29 -10.50
CA LYS A 78 -0.04 10.68 -10.88
C LYS A 78 1.35 10.85 -11.48
N ALA A 79 2.31 10.05 -11.01
CA ALA A 79 3.74 10.27 -11.27
C ALA A 79 4.34 9.31 -12.30
N MET A 80 3.70 8.17 -12.58
CA MET A 80 4.30 7.13 -13.42
C MET A 80 4.35 7.51 -14.91
N ARG A 81 3.42 8.33 -15.40
CA ARG A 81 3.30 8.70 -16.83
C ARG A 81 4.09 9.94 -17.25
N CYS A 82 4.88 10.55 -16.38
CA CYS A 82 5.64 11.75 -16.71
C CYS A 82 6.74 11.43 -17.73
N ARG A 83 6.45 11.63 -19.03
CA ARG A 83 7.38 11.35 -20.15
C ARG A 83 8.69 12.14 -20.03
N ASN A 84 8.63 13.31 -19.42
CA ASN A 84 9.78 14.19 -19.22
C ASN A 84 10.64 13.85 -17.98
N LYS A 85 10.29 12.79 -17.23
CA LYS A 85 10.99 12.41 -16.00
C LYS A 85 12.48 12.11 -16.22
N ARG A 86 12.85 11.55 -17.38
CA ARG A 86 14.25 11.25 -17.73
C ARG A 86 15.08 12.51 -18.00
N PHE A 87 14.45 13.57 -18.48
CA PHE A 87 15.16 14.81 -18.82
C PHE A 87 15.36 15.70 -17.58
N TRP A 88 14.34 15.85 -16.74
CA TRP A 88 14.39 16.75 -15.57
C TRP A 88 14.77 16.07 -14.25
N GLY A 89 14.84 14.73 -14.21
CA GLY A 89 15.06 13.97 -12.98
C GLY A 89 13.87 13.98 -12.00
N GLY A 90 12.75 14.62 -12.36
CA GLY A 90 11.54 14.75 -11.54
C GLY A 90 10.27 14.78 -12.38
N ASN A 91 9.12 14.77 -11.70
CA ASN A 91 7.82 14.89 -12.38
C ASN A 91 7.51 16.38 -12.61
N SER A 92 7.24 16.73 -13.86
CA SER A 92 6.68 18.04 -14.19
C SER A 92 5.19 18.03 -13.86
N TYR A 93 4.74 19.02 -13.09
CA TYR A 93 3.33 19.23 -12.77
C TYR A 93 2.85 20.44 -13.58
N GLU A 94 1.76 20.27 -14.31
CA GLU A 94 1.06 21.37 -14.95
C GLU A 94 -0.13 21.74 -14.06
N LEU A 95 -0.32 23.03 -13.81
CA LEU A 95 -1.51 23.53 -13.12
C LEU A 95 -2.67 23.44 -14.12
N ALA A 96 -3.42 22.34 -14.08
CA ALA A 96 -4.69 22.22 -14.78
C ALA A 96 -5.80 22.92 -13.98
#